data_AF-A0A1S4AQV7-F1
#
_entry.id   AF-A0A1S4AQV7-F1
#
_cell.length_a   1.000
_cell.length_b   1.000
_cell.length_c   1.000
_cell.angle_alpha   90.00
_cell.angle_beta   90.00
_cell.angle_gamma   90.00
#
_symmetry.space_group_name_H-M   'P 1'
#
loop_
_entity.id
_entity.type
_entity.pdbx_description
1 polymer ?
#
loop_
_entity_poly.entity_id
_entity_poly.type
_entity_poly.pdbx_seq_one_letter_code
_entity_poly.pdbx_strand_id
1 'polypeptide(L)'
;MGFYRIFKIGRLQLDWSLITALIERWRPETHTFHLLIGEATITLQDVQVLYGLPADGLAIELPQYMRSMTRAQYLDLLQQFTGFRPYGEAAASGGSRISVTVIRQHLAVLHPDITGETKDLHIHRYTRLALLLLFWGVLFPNTSGNLVSMRFLHHLQQLDKLPQYSWGAAVLDYLYKSMCRVWAWEWFLPLHPPLPALPPDVSPPLLPLARRWVLQRGNYRAIDAHHDLPLVRDVLDMLEATHFIWTPYSDELIAGLPDYCSID
;
A
#
# COMPACT_ATOMS: atom_id res chain seq x y z
N MET A 1 -11.01 13.29 0.24
CA MET A 1 -9.61 12.86 0.42
C MET A 1 -9.44 11.47 -0.18
N GLY A 2 -8.59 11.32 -1.20
CA GLY A 2 -8.44 10.08 -1.96
C GLY A 2 -7.97 8.83 -1.19
N PHE A 3 -7.50 9.00 0.06
CA PHE A 3 -6.92 7.90 0.85
C PHE A 3 -7.89 7.25 1.84
N TYR A 4 -9.13 7.75 1.95
CA TYR A 4 -10.08 7.29 2.96
C TYR A 4 -10.41 5.79 2.86
N ARG A 5 -10.54 5.27 1.64
CA ARG A 5 -10.81 3.85 1.39
C ARG A 5 -9.68 2.95 1.92
N ILE A 6 -8.44 3.43 1.83
CA ILE A 6 -7.26 2.71 2.35
C ILE A 6 -7.29 2.60 3.88
N PHE A 7 -7.69 3.68 4.57
CA PHE A 7 -7.89 3.62 6.01
C PHE A 7 -9.02 2.64 6.42
N LYS A 8 -10.03 2.45 5.55
CA LYS A 8 -11.13 1.50 5.78
C LYS A 8 -10.78 0.04 5.52
N ILE A 9 -9.83 -0.26 4.62
CA ILE A 9 -9.44 -1.64 4.27
C ILE A 9 -8.96 -2.43 5.50
N GLY A 10 -8.44 -1.75 6.53
CA GLY A 10 -8.01 -2.40 7.77
C GLY A 10 -6.79 -3.30 7.58
N ARG A 11 -6.57 -4.25 8.48
CA ARG A 11 -5.46 -5.22 8.37
C ARG A 11 -5.83 -6.33 7.37
N LEU A 12 -5.08 -6.44 6.29
CA LEU A 12 -5.16 -7.54 5.35
C LEU A 12 -4.32 -8.72 5.85
N GLN A 13 -4.89 -9.92 5.85
CA GLN A 13 -4.12 -11.16 5.97
C GLN A 13 -3.48 -11.44 4.60
N LEU A 14 -2.16 -11.54 4.58
CA LEU A 14 -1.39 -11.84 3.38
C LEU A 14 -0.98 -13.30 3.41
N ASP A 15 -1.25 -14.01 2.32
CA ASP A 15 -0.77 -15.37 2.11
C ASP A 15 0.60 -15.31 1.42
N TRP A 16 1.66 -15.53 2.20
CA TRP A 16 3.03 -15.41 1.71
C TRP A 16 3.37 -16.48 0.67
N SER A 17 2.79 -17.67 0.80
CA SER A 17 2.97 -18.76 -0.18
C SER A 17 2.37 -18.37 -1.52
N LEU A 18 1.16 -17.80 -1.53
CA LEU A 18 0.52 -17.29 -2.75
C LEU A 18 1.31 -16.15 -3.39
N ILE A 19 1.72 -15.16 -2.59
CA ILE A 19 2.51 -14.02 -3.10
C ILE A 19 3.81 -14.51 -3.72
N THR A 20 4.51 -15.42 -3.04
CA THR A 20 5.79 -15.97 -3.53
C THR A 20 5.60 -16.73 -4.84
N ALA A 21 4.60 -17.60 -4.91
CA ALA A 21 4.32 -18.39 -6.12
C ALA A 21 3.92 -17.52 -7.32
N LEU A 22 3.21 -16.41 -7.10
CA LEU A 22 2.89 -15.43 -8.14
C LEU A 22 4.14 -14.66 -8.59
N ILE A 23 4.98 -14.21 -7.65
CA ILE A 23 6.23 -13.50 -7.96
C ILE A 23 7.18 -14.38 -8.80
N GLU A 24 7.28 -15.69 -8.52
CA GLU A 24 8.06 -16.64 -9.33
C GLU A 24 7.63 -16.72 -10.79
N ARG A 25 6.36 -16.39 -11.04
CA ARG A 25 5.72 -16.39 -12.36
C ARG A 25 5.70 -15.00 -12.99
N TRP A 26 6.23 -13.97 -12.33
CA TRP A 26 6.33 -12.61 -12.88
C TRP A 26 7.38 -12.54 -14.00
N ARG A 27 7.04 -11.87 -15.11
CA ARG A 27 7.95 -11.53 -16.20
C ARG A 27 8.17 -10.02 -16.25
N PRO A 28 9.37 -9.54 -15.90
CA PRO A 28 9.71 -8.13 -15.94
C PRO A 28 9.56 -7.47 -17.32
N GLU A 29 9.71 -8.23 -18.40
CA GLU A 29 9.68 -7.73 -19.78
C GLU A 29 8.28 -7.27 -20.19
N THR A 30 7.25 -8.01 -19.76
CA THR A 30 5.84 -7.74 -20.09
C THR A 30 5.05 -7.16 -18.93
N HIS A 31 5.62 -7.14 -17.73
CA HIS A 31 4.92 -6.85 -16.47
C HIS A 31 3.66 -7.70 -16.31
N THR A 32 3.78 -9.01 -16.54
CA THR A 32 2.67 -9.96 -16.38
C THR A 32 3.12 -11.20 -15.60
N PHE A 33 2.15 -11.87 -14.98
CA PHE A 33 2.27 -13.21 -14.45
C PHE A 33 2.04 -14.21 -15.57
N HIS A 34 2.98 -15.12 -15.78
CA HIS A 34 2.87 -16.22 -16.72
C HIS A 34 2.32 -17.46 -16.00
N LEU A 35 1.05 -17.75 -16.23
CA LEU A 35 0.37 -18.95 -15.76
C LEU A 35 0.26 -19.94 -16.93
N LEU A 36 0.01 -21.24 -16.66
CA LEU A 36 -0.17 -22.22 -17.73
C LEU A 36 -1.37 -21.92 -18.64
N ILE A 37 -2.36 -21.22 -18.11
CA ILE A 37 -3.60 -20.84 -18.81
C ILE A 37 -3.47 -19.53 -19.60
N GLY A 38 -2.33 -18.82 -19.49
CA GLY A 38 -2.11 -17.53 -20.15
C GLY A 38 -1.42 -16.51 -19.26
N GLU A 39 -1.42 -15.25 -19.72
CA GLU A 39 -0.83 -14.11 -19.01
C GLU A 39 -1.88 -13.33 -18.24
N ALA A 40 -1.53 -12.86 -17.05
CA ALA A 40 -2.38 -12.02 -16.21
C ALA A 40 -1.58 -10.85 -15.64
N THR A 41 -2.18 -9.67 -15.46
CA THR A 41 -1.47 -8.52 -14.89
C THR A 41 -2.38 -7.71 -13.96
N ILE A 42 -1.77 -6.81 -13.19
CA ILE A 42 -2.45 -5.88 -12.28
C ILE A 42 -2.60 -4.56 -13.01
N THR A 43 -3.81 -4.08 -13.19
CA THR A 43 -4.11 -2.88 -13.97
C THR A 43 -4.32 -1.65 -13.08
N LEU A 44 -4.36 -0.47 -13.69
CA LEU A 44 -4.77 0.76 -13.00
C LEU A 44 -6.20 0.66 -12.45
N GLN A 45 -7.07 -0.05 -13.17
CA GLN A 45 -8.44 -0.28 -12.74
C GLN A 45 -8.50 -1.09 -11.44
N ASP A 46 -7.62 -2.10 -11.29
CA ASP A 46 -7.48 -2.81 -10.03
C ASP A 46 -7.06 -1.85 -8.91
N VAL A 47 -6.11 -0.94 -9.15
CA VAL A 47 -5.68 0.04 -8.13
C VAL A 47 -6.80 1.01 -7.76
N GLN A 48 -7.58 1.49 -8.72
CA GLN A 48 -8.76 2.34 -8.49
C GLN A 48 -9.82 1.61 -7.67
N VAL A 49 -10.18 0.38 -8.05
CA VAL A 49 -11.24 -0.36 -7.39
C VAL A 49 -10.81 -0.84 -6.01
N LEU A 50 -9.58 -1.32 -5.87
CA LEU A 50 -9.08 -1.85 -4.60
C LEU A 50 -8.78 -0.72 -3.62
N TYR A 51 -7.97 0.26 -4.01
CA TYR A 51 -7.48 1.30 -3.09
C TYR A 51 -8.30 2.59 -3.14
N GLY A 52 -9.13 2.81 -4.18
CA GLY A 52 -9.84 4.06 -4.37
C GLY A 52 -8.89 5.21 -4.69
N LEU A 53 -7.81 4.95 -5.43
CA LEU A 53 -6.83 5.98 -5.81
C LEU A 53 -7.11 6.51 -7.21
N PRO A 54 -6.85 7.81 -7.48
CA PRO A 54 -6.90 8.38 -8.84
C PRO A 54 -5.88 7.71 -9.76
N ALA A 55 -6.32 7.20 -10.91
CA ALA A 55 -5.41 6.74 -11.96
C ALA A 55 -4.94 7.88 -12.88
N ASP A 56 -5.73 8.95 -12.97
CA ASP A 56 -5.44 10.12 -13.79
C ASP A 56 -4.90 11.28 -12.94
N GLY A 57 -4.23 12.22 -13.60
CA GLY A 57 -3.70 13.43 -12.97
C GLY A 57 -2.18 13.58 -13.09
N LEU A 58 -1.62 14.47 -12.27
CA LEU A 58 -0.22 14.84 -12.32
C LEU A 58 0.69 13.70 -11.90
N ALA A 59 1.79 13.53 -12.63
CA ALA A 59 2.83 12.58 -12.26
C ALA A 59 3.45 12.94 -10.91
N ILE A 60 3.74 11.92 -10.10
CA ILE A 60 4.42 12.10 -8.81
C ILE A 60 5.92 12.19 -9.06
N GLU A 61 6.38 13.42 -9.26
CA GLU A 61 7.79 13.72 -9.48
C GLU A 61 8.43 14.36 -8.26
N LEU A 62 9.62 13.88 -7.92
CA LEU A 62 10.44 14.53 -6.90
C LEU A 62 11.20 15.71 -7.53
N PRO A 63 11.04 16.94 -7.02
CA PRO A 63 11.80 18.09 -7.51
C PRO A 63 13.30 17.91 -7.36
N GLN A 64 14.08 18.49 -8.27
CA GLN A 64 15.55 18.39 -8.25
C GLN A 64 16.15 18.93 -6.94
N TYR A 65 15.63 20.04 -6.41
CA TYR A 65 16.13 20.62 -5.17
C TYR A 65 16.05 19.62 -4.01
N MET A 66 15.00 18.78 -3.94
CA MET A 66 14.88 17.78 -2.88
C MET A 66 15.97 16.70 -2.97
N ARG A 67 16.43 16.37 -4.18
CA ARG A 67 17.48 15.35 -4.36
C ARG A 67 18.81 15.76 -3.71
N SER A 68 19.10 17.06 -3.64
CA SER A 68 20.33 17.61 -3.06
C SER A 68 20.18 18.11 -1.62
N MET A 69 18.99 17.98 -1.00
CA MET A 69 18.79 18.43 0.38
C MET A 69 19.58 17.61 1.40
N THR A 70 20.12 18.30 2.40
CA THR A 70 20.76 17.68 3.56
C THR A 70 19.72 17.16 4.54
N ARG A 71 20.14 16.26 5.43
CA ARG A 71 19.28 15.75 6.52
C ARG A 71 18.69 16.88 7.36
N ALA A 72 19.49 17.90 7.69
CA ALA A 72 19.01 19.04 8.47
C ALA A 72 17.86 19.76 7.76
N GLN A 73 17.98 20.01 6.45
CA GLN A 73 16.95 20.68 5.67
C GLN A 73 15.66 19.84 5.55
N TYR A 74 15.77 18.50 5.46
CA TYR A 74 14.58 17.64 5.52
C TYR A 74 13.88 17.71 6.89
N LEU A 75 14.66 17.76 7.99
CA LEU A 75 14.10 17.90 9.33
C LEU A 75 13.48 19.29 9.56
N ASP A 76 14.05 20.34 8.95
CA ASP A 76 13.47 21.69 8.95
C ASP A 76 12.11 21.69 8.23
N LEU A 77 12.01 21.07 7.05
CA LEU A 77 10.74 20.94 6.32
C LEU A 77 9.71 20.12 7.11
N LEU A 78 10.14 19.02 7.73
CA LEU A 78 9.26 18.22 8.58
C LEU A 78 8.71 19.08 9.72
N GLN A 79 9.56 19.81 10.42
CA GLN A 79 9.15 20.71 11.50
C GLN A 79 8.20 21.79 11.00
N GLN A 80 8.49 22.41 9.85
CA GLN A 80 7.66 23.45 9.27
C GLN A 80 6.24 22.95 8.98
N PHE A 81 6.10 21.76 8.38
CA PHE A 81 4.81 21.24 7.92
C PHE A 81 4.03 20.49 8.99
N THR A 82 4.72 19.90 9.97
CA THR A 82 4.10 19.01 10.97
C THR A 82 4.23 19.54 12.41
N GLY A 83 5.06 20.57 12.65
CA GLY A 83 5.43 21.00 13.99
C GLY A 83 6.39 20.03 14.70
N PHE A 84 6.75 18.92 14.06
CA PHE A 84 7.54 17.85 14.64
C PHE A 84 8.99 17.89 14.15
N ARG A 85 9.93 17.91 15.09
CA ARG A 85 11.34 17.68 14.80
C ARG A 85 11.88 16.56 15.69
N PRO A 86 12.31 15.43 15.13
CA PRO A 86 12.96 14.40 15.91
C PRO A 86 14.35 14.84 16.38
N TYR A 87 14.73 14.40 17.58
CA TYR A 87 16.07 14.58 18.14
C TYR A 87 16.75 13.22 18.31
N GLY A 88 18.07 13.18 18.15
CA GLY A 88 18.89 11.98 18.30
C GLY A 88 19.22 11.27 16.98
N GLU A 89 20.40 10.64 16.94
CA GLU A 89 20.92 9.99 15.72
C GLU A 89 20.09 8.79 15.27
N ALA A 90 19.47 8.06 16.19
CA ALA A 90 18.59 6.93 15.89
C ALA A 90 17.26 7.33 15.25
N ALA A 91 16.88 8.61 15.31
CA ALA A 91 15.59 9.06 14.84
C ALA A 91 15.53 9.27 13.32
N ALA A 92 16.68 9.46 12.67
CA ALA A 92 16.77 9.63 11.22
C ALA A 92 18.01 8.94 10.67
N SER A 93 17.81 8.09 9.66
CA SER A 93 18.88 7.32 9.03
C SER A 93 19.07 7.73 7.57
N GLY A 94 20.34 7.85 7.16
CA GLY A 94 20.71 8.46 5.89
C GLY A 94 20.30 9.94 5.78
N GLY A 95 20.36 10.49 4.57
CA GLY A 95 20.08 11.91 4.34
C GLY A 95 18.60 12.30 4.32
N SER A 96 17.68 11.36 4.08
CA SER A 96 16.28 11.68 3.72
C SER A 96 15.25 10.73 4.32
N ARG A 97 15.59 9.97 5.36
CA ARG A 97 14.67 9.03 6.01
C ARG A 97 14.56 9.29 7.50
N ILE A 98 13.37 9.06 8.04
CA ILE A 98 13.03 9.22 9.45
C ILE A 98 12.42 7.92 9.97
N SER A 99 12.66 7.61 11.24
CA SER A 99 12.12 6.44 11.90
C SER A 99 10.60 6.51 12.03
N VAL A 100 9.92 5.44 11.64
CA VAL A 100 8.48 5.26 11.80
C VAL A 100 8.10 5.20 13.29
N THR A 101 8.94 4.59 14.14
CA THR A 101 8.68 4.56 15.59
C THR A 101 8.60 5.95 16.19
N VAL A 102 9.46 6.85 15.74
CA VAL A 102 9.54 8.23 16.24
C VAL A 102 8.32 9.05 15.81
N ILE A 103 7.85 8.85 14.58
CA ILE A 103 6.58 9.45 14.13
C ILE A 103 5.39 8.89 14.93
N ARG A 104 5.33 7.57 15.14
CA ARG A 104 4.23 6.93 15.91
C ARG A 104 4.18 7.40 17.35
N GLN A 105 5.33 7.53 18.01
CA GLN A 105 5.42 8.07 19.37
C GLN A 105 4.90 9.51 19.43
N HIS A 106 5.30 10.35 18.46
CA HIS A 106 4.83 11.72 18.41
C HIS A 106 3.31 11.81 18.15
N LEU A 107 2.79 10.99 17.22
CA LEU A 107 1.35 10.90 16.97
C LEU A 107 0.57 10.43 18.20
N ALA A 108 1.10 9.48 18.97
CA ALA A 108 0.47 9.01 20.21
C ALA A 108 0.36 10.11 21.27
N VAL A 109 1.32 11.05 21.31
CA VAL A 109 1.27 12.23 22.19
C VAL A 109 0.26 13.26 21.68
N LEU A 110 0.16 13.47 20.36
CA LEU A 110 -0.77 14.43 19.77
C LEU A 110 -2.22 13.94 19.73
N HIS A 111 -2.45 12.63 19.66
CA HIS A 111 -3.78 12.07 19.42
C HIS A 111 -4.82 12.48 20.48
N PRO A 112 -4.52 12.48 21.80
CA PRO A 112 -5.47 12.93 22.82
C PRO A 112 -5.92 14.39 22.67
N ASP A 113 -5.08 15.23 22.07
CA ASP A 113 -5.34 16.67 21.89
C ASP A 113 -6.15 16.98 20.62
N ILE A 114 -6.45 15.96 19.82
CA ILE A 114 -7.29 16.09 18.61
C ILE A 114 -8.74 15.80 18.98
N THR A 115 -9.50 16.87 19.14
CA THR A 115 -10.94 16.89 19.39
C THR A 115 -11.67 17.54 18.21
N GLY A 116 -13.00 17.56 18.24
CA GLY A 116 -13.80 18.26 17.23
C GLY A 116 -13.59 19.78 17.19
N GLU A 117 -12.94 20.35 18.21
CA GLU A 117 -12.65 21.80 18.33
C GLU A 117 -11.20 22.15 17.97
N THR A 118 -10.40 21.15 17.58
CA THR A 118 -8.99 21.36 17.23
C THR A 118 -8.86 22.21 15.97
N LYS A 119 -8.03 23.24 16.03
CA LYS A 119 -7.77 24.14 14.88
C LYS A 119 -7.23 23.35 13.68
N ASP A 120 -7.65 23.74 12.48
CA ASP A 120 -7.25 23.12 11.20
C ASP A 120 -5.73 22.94 11.05
N LEU A 121 -4.93 23.87 11.57
CA LEU A 121 -3.47 23.75 11.55
C LEU A 121 -2.98 22.45 12.22
N HIS A 122 -3.52 22.10 13.37
CA HIS A 122 -3.14 20.89 14.10
C HIS A 122 -3.66 19.62 13.40
N ILE A 123 -4.87 19.68 12.84
CA ILE A 123 -5.42 18.61 12.01
C ILE A 123 -4.50 18.35 10.82
N HIS A 124 -4.15 19.39 10.05
CA HIS A 124 -3.26 19.26 8.90
C HIS A 124 -1.88 18.70 9.27
N ARG A 125 -1.31 19.12 10.41
CA ARG A 125 -0.03 18.59 10.90
C ARG A 125 -0.12 17.09 11.18
N TYR A 126 -1.18 16.66 11.88
CA TYR A 126 -1.44 15.26 12.15
C TYR A 126 -1.68 14.46 10.87
N THR A 127 -2.50 14.98 9.96
CA THR A 127 -2.80 14.35 8.66
C THR A 127 -1.53 14.11 7.85
N ARG A 128 -0.58 15.07 7.81
CA ARG A 128 0.69 14.88 7.10
C ARG A 128 1.52 13.74 7.67
N LEU A 129 1.62 13.63 8.99
CA LEU A 129 2.34 12.54 9.65
C LEU A 129 1.64 11.18 9.42
N ALA A 130 0.31 11.15 9.49
CA ALA A 130 -0.47 9.95 9.19
C ALA A 130 -0.31 9.50 7.73
N LEU A 131 -0.31 10.45 6.77
CA LEU A 131 -0.07 10.17 5.36
C LEU A 131 1.36 9.70 5.09
N LEU A 132 2.37 10.22 5.78
CA LEU A 132 3.73 9.67 5.69
C LEU A 132 3.76 8.19 6.10
N LEU A 133 3.09 7.83 7.21
CA LEU A 133 2.98 6.44 7.63
C LEU A 133 2.20 5.59 6.63
N LEU A 134 1.15 6.13 6.02
CA LEU A 134 0.37 5.46 4.99
C LEU A 134 1.21 5.20 3.73
N PHE A 135 1.94 6.21 3.27
CA PHE A 135 2.80 6.10 2.09
C PHE A 135 3.90 5.09 2.32
N TRP A 136 4.48 5.05 3.50
CA TRP A 136 5.50 4.07 3.85
C TRP A 136 4.96 2.66 4.04
N GLY A 137 3.82 2.48 4.72
CA GLY A 137 3.35 1.18 5.15
C GLY A 137 2.44 0.47 4.14
N VAL A 138 1.82 1.23 3.22
CA VAL A 138 0.80 0.69 2.30
C VAL A 138 1.13 0.97 0.84
N LEU A 139 1.40 2.23 0.48
CA LEU A 139 1.54 2.60 -0.94
C LEU A 139 2.92 2.29 -1.51
N PHE A 140 3.96 2.55 -0.73
CA PHE A 140 5.36 2.40 -1.11
C PHE A 140 6.12 1.61 -0.03
N PRO A 141 5.71 0.37 0.26
CA PRO A 141 6.32 -0.48 1.27
C PRO A 141 7.79 -0.70 0.93
N ASN A 142 8.68 -0.17 1.78
CA ASN A 142 10.11 -0.27 1.53
C ASN A 142 10.77 -1.37 2.35
N THR A 143 11.90 -1.88 1.85
CA THR A 143 12.72 -2.91 2.50
C THR A 143 13.48 -2.40 3.73
N SER A 144 13.44 -1.10 4.02
CA SER A 144 14.24 -0.49 5.10
C SER A 144 13.68 -0.69 6.51
N GLY A 145 12.68 -1.57 6.66
CA GLY A 145 12.16 -2.06 7.93
C GLY A 145 11.34 -1.05 8.74
N ASN A 146 11.94 0.08 9.13
CA ASN A 146 11.34 1.05 10.07
C ASN A 146 11.60 2.52 9.66
N LEU A 147 11.93 2.77 8.39
CA LEU A 147 12.32 4.11 7.92
C LEU A 147 11.39 4.60 6.80
N VAL A 148 10.73 5.74 6.99
CA VAL A 148 9.94 6.42 5.95
C VAL A 148 10.78 7.50 5.26
N SER A 149 10.60 7.67 3.95
CA SER A 149 11.27 8.75 3.22
C SER A 149 10.57 10.09 3.44
N MET A 150 11.35 11.10 3.82
CA MET A 150 10.89 12.49 3.97
C MET A 150 10.66 13.19 2.61
N ARG A 151 11.00 12.54 1.49
CA ARG A 151 10.76 13.06 0.12
C ARG A 151 9.28 13.28 -0.18
N PHE A 152 8.41 12.49 0.43
CA PHE A 152 6.97 12.66 0.30
C PHE A 152 6.44 13.96 0.90
N LEU A 153 7.22 14.65 1.75
CA LEU A 153 6.83 15.94 2.32
C LEU A 153 6.51 16.99 1.24
N HIS A 154 7.13 16.89 0.06
CA HIS A 154 6.82 17.77 -1.06
C HIS A 154 5.33 17.71 -1.44
N HIS A 155 4.82 16.50 -1.69
CA HIS A 155 3.43 16.30 -2.09
C HIS A 155 2.45 16.55 -0.93
N LEU A 156 2.91 16.42 0.32
CA LEU A 156 2.11 16.66 1.52
C LEU A 156 2.06 18.14 1.95
N GLN A 157 2.76 19.05 1.26
CA GLN A 157 2.74 20.47 1.58
C GLN A 157 1.32 21.04 1.47
N GLN A 158 0.63 20.77 0.35
CA GLN A 158 -0.72 21.24 0.04
C GLN A 158 -1.66 20.04 -0.03
N LEU A 159 -2.32 19.72 1.08
CA LEU A 159 -3.19 18.55 1.19
C LEU A 159 -4.36 18.60 0.20
N ASP A 160 -4.85 19.80 -0.12
CA ASP A 160 -5.94 20.01 -1.09
C ASP A 160 -5.56 19.64 -2.53
N LYS A 161 -4.26 19.62 -2.84
CA LYS A 161 -3.75 19.21 -4.16
C LYS A 161 -3.52 17.70 -4.27
N LEU A 162 -3.61 16.96 -3.17
CA LEU A 162 -3.38 15.51 -3.20
C LEU A 162 -4.26 14.76 -4.21
N PRO A 163 -5.56 15.07 -4.38
CA PRO A 163 -6.39 14.40 -5.37
C PRO A 163 -5.97 14.64 -6.82
N GLN A 164 -5.16 15.67 -7.10
CA GLN A 164 -4.75 16.03 -8.46
C GLN A 164 -3.62 15.15 -8.99
N TYR A 165 -2.97 14.36 -8.13
CA TYR A 165 -1.88 13.47 -8.54
C TYR A 165 -2.42 12.08 -8.87
N SER A 166 -1.81 11.45 -9.88
CA SER A 166 -2.06 10.04 -10.21
C SER A 166 -1.37 9.11 -9.21
N TRP A 167 -1.98 8.96 -8.03
CA TRP A 167 -1.51 8.04 -6.98
C TRP A 167 -1.63 6.58 -7.42
N GLY A 168 -2.64 6.26 -8.22
CA GLY A 168 -2.86 4.93 -8.78
C GLY A 168 -1.70 4.50 -9.67
N ALA A 169 -1.27 5.36 -10.61
CA ALA A 169 -0.13 5.03 -11.47
C ALA A 169 1.18 4.97 -10.71
N ALA A 170 1.41 5.86 -9.73
CA ALA A 170 2.60 5.83 -8.92
C ALA A 170 2.71 4.52 -8.10
N VAL A 171 1.59 4.05 -7.53
CA VAL A 171 1.54 2.79 -6.77
C VAL A 171 1.76 1.59 -7.69
N LEU A 172 1.13 1.57 -8.87
CA LEU A 172 1.29 0.49 -9.83
C LEU A 172 2.73 0.39 -10.37
N ASP A 173 3.31 1.52 -10.76
CA ASP A 173 4.71 1.60 -11.20
C ASP A 173 5.68 1.14 -10.09
N TYR A 174 5.42 1.54 -8.84
CA TYR A 174 6.21 1.07 -7.70
C TYR A 174 6.09 -0.44 -7.48
N LEU A 175 4.88 -0.99 -7.58
CA LEU A 175 4.61 -2.41 -7.44
C LEU A 175 5.35 -3.21 -8.51
N TYR A 176 5.26 -2.80 -9.78
CA TYR A 176 5.98 -3.43 -10.89
C TYR A 176 7.49 -3.40 -10.66
N LYS A 177 8.05 -2.24 -10.33
CA LYS A 177 9.48 -2.11 -10.01
C LYS A 177 9.92 -2.98 -8.84
N SER A 178 9.04 -3.21 -7.86
CA SER A 178 9.33 -4.06 -6.71
C SER A 178 9.33 -5.54 -7.09
N MET A 179 8.38 -5.96 -7.93
CA MET A 179 8.31 -7.33 -8.47
C MET A 179 9.41 -7.62 -9.50
N CYS A 180 10.03 -6.62 -10.12
CA CYS A 180 11.18 -6.83 -11.00
C CYS A 180 12.52 -7.00 -10.24
N ARG A 181 12.61 -6.66 -8.95
CA ARG A 181 13.86 -6.68 -8.17
C ARG A 181 14.14 -8.02 -7.47
N VAL A 182 13.69 -9.14 -8.04
CA VAL A 182 13.53 -10.48 -7.42
C VAL A 182 14.82 -11.22 -6.99
N TRP A 183 15.98 -10.56 -6.90
CA TRP A 183 17.17 -11.16 -6.26
C TRP A 183 17.31 -10.82 -4.75
N ALA A 184 16.34 -10.13 -4.13
CA ALA A 184 16.50 -9.54 -2.79
C ALA A 184 15.49 -9.99 -1.70
N TRP A 185 14.78 -11.10 -1.86
CA TRP A 185 13.67 -11.49 -0.96
C TRP A 185 14.08 -12.26 0.31
N GLU A 186 15.38 -12.43 0.63
CA GLU A 186 15.84 -13.05 1.89
C GLU A 186 15.53 -12.25 3.18
N TRP A 187 14.87 -11.08 3.12
CA TRP A 187 14.83 -10.13 4.25
C TRP A 187 13.45 -9.58 4.66
N PHE A 188 12.35 -10.15 4.18
CA PHE A 188 11.01 -9.77 4.68
C PHE A 188 10.74 -10.40 6.06
N LEU A 189 11.04 -9.67 7.13
CA LEU A 189 10.70 -10.07 8.50
C LEU A 189 9.19 -9.94 8.79
N PRO A 190 8.58 -10.93 9.49
CA PRO A 190 7.17 -10.93 9.84
C PRO A 190 6.92 -10.18 11.16
N LEU A 191 5.99 -9.24 11.17
CA LEU A 191 5.37 -8.75 12.41
C LEU A 191 3.98 -9.38 12.54
N HIS A 192 3.91 -10.49 13.29
CA HIS A 192 2.65 -11.14 13.66
C HIS A 192 2.37 -10.92 15.16
N PRO A 193 1.22 -10.32 15.51
CA PRO A 193 0.54 -10.61 16.77
C PRO A 193 -0.76 -11.39 16.50
N PRO A 194 -1.19 -12.30 17.41
CA PRO A 194 -2.39 -13.10 17.20
C PRO A 194 -3.64 -12.21 17.27
N LEU A 195 -4.64 -12.52 16.44
CA LEU A 195 -5.94 -11.88 16.47
C LEU A 195 -7.07 -12.92 16.65
N PRO A 196 -8.18 -12.52 17.31
CA PRO A 196 -9.30 -13.39 17.61
C PRO A 196 -10.13 -13.68 16.36
N ALA A 197 -10.80 -14.84 16.37
CA ALA A 197 -11.65 -15.30 15.28
C ALA A 197 -12.84 -14.36 15.04
N LEU A 198 -13.05 -13.97 13.78
CA LEU A 198 -14.32 -13.39 13.34
C LEU A 198 -15.31 -14.51 12.97
N PRO A 199 -16.61 -14.35 13.27
CA PRO A 199 -17.61 -15.37 12.98
C PRO A 199 -17.82 -15.57 11.47
N PRO A 200 -18.14 -16.81 11.03
CA PRO A 200 -18.06 -17.27 9.65
C PRO A 200 -19.11 -16.71 8.67
N ASP A 201 -20.05 -15.86 9.11
CA ASP A 201 -21.31 -15.64 8.38
C ASP A 201 -21.62 -14.19 7.96
N VAL A 202 -20.62 -13.32 7.88
CA VAL A 202 -20.81 -11.95 7.33
C VAL A 202 -19.82 -11.71 6.20
N SER A 203 -20.31 -11.70 4.96
CA SER A 203 -19.60 -11.15 3.80
C SER A 203 -19.64 -9.62 3.87
N PRO A 204 -18.50 -8.93 4.10
CA PRO A 204 -18.46 -7.47 4.05
C PRO A 204 -18.56 -7.03 2.57
N PRO A 205 -19.37 -6.01 2.23
CA PRO A 205 -19.76 -5.77 0.84
C PRO A 205 -18.67 -5.16 -0.07
N LEU A 206 -17.45 -4.92 0.40
CA LEU A 206 -16.44 -4.16 -0.36
C LEU A 206 -15.01 -4.60 -0.02
N LEU A 207 -14.65 -5.83 -0.35
CA LEU A 207 -13.26 -6.30 -0.22
C LEU A 207 -12.63 -6.55 -1.58
N PRO A 208 -11.29 -6.41 -1.69
CA PRO A 208 -10.55 -6.84 -2.85
C PRO A 208 -10.91 -8.26 -3.26
N LEU A 209 -11.16 -8.49 -4.55
CA LEU A 209 -11.46 -9.83 -5.11
C LEU A 209 -10.39 -10.87 -4.75
N ALA A 210 -9.18 -10.44 -4.40
CA ALA A 210 -8.11 -11.28 -3.85
C ALA A 210 -8.53 -12.09 -2.59
N ARG A 211 -9.55 -11.66 -1.83
CA ARG A 211 -10.09 -12.40 -0.68
C ARG A 211 -11.00 -13.57 -1.08
N ARG A 212 -11.40 -13.69 -2.35
CA ARG A 212 -12.23 -14.79 -2.88
C ARG A 212 -11.42 -16.03 -3.30
N TRP A 213 -10.09 -16.01 -3.15
CA TRP A 213 -9.28 -17.23 -3.18
C TRP A 213 -9.45 -18.01 -1.86
N VAL A 214 -10.69 -18.42 -1.59
CA VAL A 214 -10.98 -19.52 -0.68
C VAL A 214 -10.80 -20.77 -1.52
N LEU A 215 -9.80 -21.60 -1.18
CA LEU A 215 -9.55 -22.92 -1.76
C LEU A 215 -10.82 -23.79 -1.66
N GLN A 216 -11.74 -23.65 -2.61
CA GLN A 216 -12.91 -24.52 -2.77
C GLN A 216 -12.53 -25.80 -3.52
N ARG A 217 -11.47 -26.50 -3.07
CA ARG A 217 -11.31 -27.92 -3.36
C ARG A 217 -11.54 -28.66 -2.05
N GLY A 218 -12.67 -29.35 -1.97
CA GLY A 218 -13.27 -29.92 -0.76
C GLY A 218 -12.51 -31.04 -0.06
N ASN A 219 -11.18 -30.98 0.05
CA ASN A 219 -10.37 -31.96 0.78
C ASN A 219 -9.24 -31.37 1.65
N TYR A 220 -9.12 -30.04 1.77
CA TYR A 220 -7.96 -29.47 2.47
C TYR A 220 -8.41 -28.55 3.59
N ARG A 221 -8.06 -28.91 4.83
CA ARG A 221 -8.41 -28.15 6.03
C ARG A 221 -7.79 -26.76 5.91
N ALA A 222 -8.61 -25.73 6.13
CA ALA A 222 -8.29 -24.30 6.02
C ALA A 222 -7.15 -23.81 6.95
N ILE A 223 -6.46 -24.71 7.65
CA ILE A 223 -5.39 -24.43 8.61
C ILE A 223 -4.01 -24.62 7.94
N ASP A 224 -3.91 -25.44 6.90
CA ASP A 224 -2.62 -25.85 6.31
C ASP A 224 -2.21 -25.02 5.08
N ALA A 225 -3.15 -24.34 4.41
CA ALA A 225 -2.90 -23.65 3.14
C ALA A 225 -2.11 -22.34 3.27
N HIS A 226 -2.14 -21.66 4.42
CA HIS A 226 -1.59 -20.31 4.56
C HIS A 226 -0.05 -20.23 4.60
N HIS A 227 0.65 -21.37 4.52
CA HIS A 227 2.11 -21.44 4.60
C HIS A 227 2.74 -22.55 3.74
N ASP A 228 1.98 -23.22 2.87
CA ASP A 228 2.49 -24.34 2.04
C ASP A 228 2.76 -23.88 0.59
N LEU A 229 3.98 -23.38 0.35
CA LEU A 229 4.40 -22.90 -0.96
C LEU A 229 4.39 -24.00 -2.04
N PRO A 230 4.89 -25.24 -1.79
CA PRO A 230 4.70 -26.36 -2.72
C PRO A 230 3.24 -26.57 -3.13
N LEU A 231 2.32 -26.63 -2.17
CA LEU A 231 0.89 -26.81 -2.45
C LEU A 231 0.33 -25.70 -3.34
N VAL A 232 0.67 -24.44 -3.04
CA VAL A 232 0.21 -23.30 -3.84
C VAL A 232 0.74 -23.36 -5.26
N ARG A 233 2.01 -23.75 -5.46
CA ARG A 233 2.58 -23.95 -6.82
C ARG A 233 1.80 -25.01 -7.58
N ASP A 234 1.55 -26.16 -6.95
CA ASP A 234 0.80 -27.26 -7.57
C ASP A 234 -0.61 -26.82 -7.95
N VAL A 235 -1.29 -26.04 -7.11
CA VAL A 235 -2.63 -25.51 -7.42
C VAL A 235 -2.57 -24.56 -8.62
N LEU A 236 -1.59 -23.66 -8.69
CA LEU A 236 -1.43 -22.74 -9.83
C LEU A 236 -1.07 -23.48 -11.12
N ASP A 237 -0.27 -24.54 -11.04
CA ASP A 237 0.13 -25.37 -12.19
C ASP A 237 -0.97 -26.34 -12.62
N MET A 238 -1.97 -26.62 -11.77
CA MET A 238 -3.17 -27.38 -12.12
C MET A 238 -4.36 -26.50 -12.50
N LEU A 239 -4.16 -25.19 -12.69
CA LEU A 239 -5.23 -24.30 -13.16
C LEU A 239 -5.63 -24.69 -14.58
N GLU A 240 -6.94 -24.82 -14.78
CA GLU A 240 -7.54 -24.98 -16.10
C GLU A 240 -8.24 -23.67 -16.48
N ALA A 241 -8.42 -23.42 -17.77
CA ALA A 241 -9.06 -22.19 -18.25
C ALA A 241 -10.46 -21.98 -17.64
N THR A 242 -11.19 -23.06 -17.36
CA THR A 242 -12.51 -23.06 -16.72
C THR A 242 -12.49 -22.61 -15.26
N HIS A 243 -11.36 -22.77 -14.57
CA HIS A 243 -11.16 -22.35 -13.18
C HIS A 243 -10.81 -20.87 -13.07
N PHE A 244 -10.42 -20.23 -14.17
CA PHE A 244 -10.00 -18.85 -14.20
C PHE A 244 -11.06 -17.97 -14.86
N ILE A 245 -11.99 -17.50 -14.02
CA ILE A 245 -13.11 -16.68 -14.46
C ILE A 245 -12.69 -15.21 -14.40
N TRP A 246 -12.30 -14.66 -15.56
CA TRP A 246 -12.17 -13.22 -15.73
C TRP A 246 -13.54 -12.57 -15.55
N THR A 247 -13.73 -11.87 -14.43
CA THR A 247 -14.91 -11.04 -14.20
C THR A 247 -14.48 -9.59 -14.29
N PRO A 248 -14.81 -8.87 -15.37
CA PRO A 248 -14.56 -7.43 -15.40
C PRO A 248 -15.34 -6.78 -14.25
N TYR A 249 -14.79 -5.69 -13.71
CA TYR A 249 -15.52 -4.87 -12.76
C TYR A 249 -16.80 -4.36 -13.43
N SER A 250 -17.94 -4.44 -12.72
CA SER A 250 -19.22 -3.97 -13.28
C SER A 250 -19.20 -2.46 -13.48
N ASP A 251 -19.91 -1.99 -14.50
CA ASP A 251 -20.07 -0.54 -14.76
C ASP A 251 -20.67 0.18 -13.54
N GLU A 252 -21.56 -0.49 -12.80
CA GLU A 252 -22.10 0.01 -11.54
C GLU A 252 -21.03 0.23 -10.47
N LEU A 253 -20.07 -0.70 -10.36
CA LEU A 253 -18.97 -0.59 -9.40
C LEU A 253 -18.00 0.53 -9.80
N ILE A 254 -17.73 0.67 -11.10
CA ILE A 254 -16.86 1.71 -11.64
C ILE A 254 -17.53 3.09 -11.47
N ALA A 255 -18.81 3.22 -11.81
CA ALA A 255 -19.59 4.44 -11.62
C ALA A 255 -19.80 4.80 -10.15
N GLY A 256 -19.75 3.80 -9.25
CA GLY A 256 -19.78 4.00 -7.81
C GLY A 256 -18.43 4.41 -7.18
N LEU A 257 -17.36 4.51 -7.97
CA LEU A 257 -16.09 5.04 -7.48
C LEU A 257 -16.23 6.54 -7.18
N PRO A 258 -15.51 7.06 -6.18
CA PRO A 258 -15.54 8.49 -5.89
C PRO A 258 -15.13 9.32 -7.10
N ASP A 259 -15.74 10.49 -7.31
CA ASP A 259 -15.47 11.37 -8.46
C ASP A 259 -13.99 11.69 -8.67
N TYR A 260 -13.20 11.72 -7.60
CA TYR A 260 -11.76 11.96 -7.70
C TYR A 260 -10.96 10.78 -8.28
N CYS A 261 -11.55 9.60 -8.45
CA CYS A 261 -10.89 8.42 -9.04
C CYS A 261 -10.81 8.49 -10.57
N SER A 262 -11.66 9.31 -11.18
CA SER A 262 -11.80 9.48 -12.63
C SER A 262 -11.89 10.98 -12.90
N ILE A 263 -10.85 11.56 -13.48
CA ILE A 263 -10.90 12.94 -13.95
C ILE A 263 -11.16 12.85 -15.45
N ASP A 264 -12.37 13.21 -15.87
CA ASP A 264 -12.70 13.41 -17.29
C ASP A 264 -11.72 14.38 -17.97
#